data_AF-A0A3Q9I551-F1
#
_entry.id   AF-A0A3Q9I551-F1
#
_cell.length_a   1.000
_cell.length_b   1.000
_cell.length_c   1.000
_cell.angle_alpha   90.00
_cell.angle_beta   90.00
_cell.angle_gamma   90.00
#
_symmetry.space_group_name_H-M   'P 1'
#
loop_
_entity.id
_entity.type
_entity.pdbx_description
1 polymer ?
#
loop_
_entity_poly.entity_id
_entity_poly.type
_entity_poly.pdbx_seq_one_letter_code
_entity_poly.pdbx_strand_id
1 'polypeptide(L)'
;MEKQPVPSVNEVHYSADDEIDLFELWNGLMEEKKTVFVSFVVVFVLAVVYLLFTKPQYQASAKLQVQQIALPVEDSSNIPSPYMSVERAEKTVELLSGVVNAGMSSGNKNRQDNGYVVISATGPDKQQIKQNVQDTIGVIEKRYQQLFSKLKALGYVEVLSTKVIGRINVSDNPVKPKKALILAVASVLGLMLGVFIALIRRAVKKRRAQMAAS
;
A
#
# COMPACT_ATOMS: atom_id res chain seq x y z
N MET A 1 -83.91 -28.21 -9.41
CA MET A 1 -82.66 -27.78 -8.72
C MET A 1 -81.82 -27.06 -9.75
N GLU A 2 -82.00 -25.76 -9.85
CA GLU A 2 -81.28 -24.89 -10.80
C GLU A 2 -79.88 -24.66 -10.24
N LYS A 3 -78.84 -25.09 -10.98
CA LYS A 3 -77.45 -24.87 -10.58
C LYS A 3 -77.13 -23.39 -10.81
N GLN A 4 -76.93 -22.66 -9.72
CA GLN A 4 -76.40 -21.30 -9.74
C GLN A 4 -75.01 -21.28 -10.43
N PRO A 5 -74.70 -20.26 -11.24
CA PRO A 5 -73.37 -20.11 -11.81
C PRO A 5 -72.37 -19.72 -10.71
N VAL A 6 -71.28 -20.46 -10.65
CA VAL A 6 -70.13 -20.15 -9.79
C VAL A 6 -69.55 -18.79 -10.19
N PRO A 7 -69.30 -17.87 -9.25
CA PRO A 7 -68.69 -16.58 -9.55
C PRO A 7 -67.28 -16.80 -10.10
N SER A 8 -66.97 -16.13 -11.22
CA SER A 8 -65.66 -16.13 -11.86
C SER A 8 -64.61 -15.65 -10.85
N VAL A 9 -63.65 -16.52 -10.54
CA VAL A 9 -62.44 -16.15 -9.79
C VAL A 9 -61.76 -15.04 -10.59
N ASN A 10 -61.67 -13.83 -10.02
CA ASN A 10 -60.88 -12.75 -10.60
C ASN A 10 -59.44 -13.25 -10.71
N GLU A 11 -59.00 -13.55 -11.94
CA GLU A 11 -57.59 -13.73 -12.23
C GLU A 11 -56.91 -12.39 -11.94
N VAL A 12 -56.11 -12.37 -10.88
CA VAL A 12 -55.18 -11.26 -10.63
C VAL A 12 -54.17 -11.33 -11.78
N HIS A 13 -54.41 -10.55 -12.83
CA HIS A 13 -53.43 -10.29 -13.86
C HIS A 13 -52.21 -9.65 -13.19
N TYR A 14 -51.19 -10.45 -12.90
CA TYR A 14 -49.85 -9.94 -12.76
C TYR A 14 -49.51 -9.33 -14.11
N SER A 15 -49.39 -8.01 -14.17
CA SER A 15 -48.87 -7.32 -15.33
C SER A 15 -47.49 -7.93 -15.64
N ALA A 16 -47.41 -8.68 -16.73
CA ALA A 16 -46.14 -9.14 -17.31
C ALA A 16 -45.26 -7.97 -17.83
N ASP A 17 -45.73 -6.73 -17.66
CA ASP A 17 -45.07 -5.48 -18.05
C ASP A 17 -44.00 -4.99 -17.05
N ASP A 18 -43.81 -5.67 -15.91
CA ASP A 18 -42.76 -5.33 -14.93
C ASP A 18 -41.48 -6.20 -15.08
N GLU A 19 -41.38 -7.03 -16.12
CA GLU A 19 -40.12 -7.68 -16.48
C GLU A 19 -39.13 -6.61 -16.98
N ILE A 20 -38.10 -6.33 -16.19
CA ILE A 20 -37.00 -5.46 -16.61
C ILE A 20 -36.23 -6.18 -17.71
N ASP A 21 -36.60 -5.91 -18.96
CA ASP A 21 -35.96 -6.48 -20.14
C ASP A 21 -34.50 -6.01 -20.24
N LEU A 22 -33.57 -6.91 -19.93
CA LEU A 22 -32.13 -6.65 -19.97
C LEU A 22 -31.67 -6.23 -21.38
N PHE A 23 -32.36 -6.70 -22.43
CA PHE A 23 -32.12 -6.30 -23.81
C PHE A 23 -32.54 -4.86 -24.11
N GLU A 24 -33.65 -4.37 -23.52
CA GLU A 24 -34.06 -2.98 -23.66
C GLU A 24 -33.05 -2.04 -22.98
N LEU A 25 -32.50 -2.45 -21.84
CA LEU A 25 -31.40 -1.77 -21.16
C LEU A 25 -30.13 -1.71 -22.02
N TRP A 26 -29.71 -2.84 -22.60
CA TRP A 26 -28.56 -2.92 -23.50
C TRP A 26 -28.70 -2.02 -24.72
N ASN A 27 -29.86 -2.07 -25.40
CA ASN A 27 -30.10 -1.28 -26.60
C ASN A 27 -30.03 0.23 -26.33
N GLY A 28 -30.61 0.71 -25.22
CA GLY A 28 -30.47 2.13 -24.90
C GLY A 28 -29.12 2.52 -24.30
N LEU A 29 -28.34 1.59 -23.74
CA LEU A 29 -26.94 1.86 -23.44
C LEU A 29 -26.14 2.05 -24.74
N MET A 30 -26.45 1.27 -25.78
CA MET A 30 -25.84 1.41 -27.11
C MET A 30 -26.25 2.70 -27.82
N GLU A 31 -27.43 3.26 -27.56
CA GLU A 31 -27.84 4.58 -28.05
C GLU A 31 -26.98 5.71 -27.44
N GLU A 32 -26.64 5.61 -26.16
CA GLU A 32 -25.87 6.61 -25.42
C GLU A 32 -24.37 6.29 -25.32
N LYS A 33 -23.85 5.42 -26.20
CA LYS A 33 -22.43 5.00 -26.22
C LYS A 33 -21.44 6.18 -26.25
N LYS A 34 -21.83 7.30 -26.86
CA LYS A 34 -21.03 8.53 -26.89
C LYS A 34 -20.90 9.15 -25.49
N THR A 35 -21.96 9.16 -24.70
CA THR A 35 -21.95 9.70 -23.32
C THR A 35 -21.02 8.88 -22.43
N VAL A 36 -21.10 7.54 -22.52
CA VAL A 36 -20.19 6.64 -21.78
C VAL A 36 -18.74 6.88 -22.20
N PHE A 37 -18.46 6.94 -23.51
CA PHE A 37 -17.12 7.14 -24.03
C PHE A 37 -16.53 8.50 -23.63
N VAL A 38 -17.29 9.59 -23.72
CA VAL A 38 -16.83 10.92 -23.31
C VAL A 38 -16.51 10.95 -21.82
N SER A 39 -17.38 10.39 -20.96
CA SER A 39 -17.12 10.29 -19.51
C SER A 39 -15.84 9.53 -19.22
N PHE A 40 -15.65 8.37 -19.86
CA PHE A 40 -14.44 7.57 -19.73
C PHE A 40 -13.19 8.36 -20.15
N VAL A 41 -13.22 9.01 -21.32
CA VAL A 41 -12.09 9.79 -21.83
C VAL A 41 -11.74 10.95 -20.89
N VAL A 42 -12.73 11.67 -20.35
CA VAL A 42 -12.50 12.77 -19.40
C VAL A 42 -11.78 12.28 -18.14
N VAL A 43 -12.30 11.22 -17.50
CA VAL A 43 -11.68 10.66 -16.29
C VAL A 43 -10.29 10.09 -16.59
N PHE A 44 -10.13 9.42 -17.73
CA PHE A 44 -8.85 8.86 -18.15
C PHE A 44 -7.79 9.93 -18.40
N VAL A 45 -8.15 11.02 -19.11
CA VAL A 45 -7.27 12.17 -19.34
C VAL A 45 -6.85 12.80 -18.01
N LEU A 46 -7.79 13.01 -17.07
CA LEU A 46 -7.47 13.54 -15.75
C LEU A 46 -6.48 12.66 -14.98
N ALA A 47 -6.64 11.33 -15.05
CA ALA A 47 -5.72 10.40 -14.42
C ALA A 47 -4.32 10.44 -15.06
N VAL A 48 -4.23 10.54 -16.38
CA VAL A 48 -2.96 10.70 -17.10
C VAL A 48 -2.29 12.01 -16.71
N VAL A 49 -3.03 13.13 -16.70
CA VAL A 49 -2.53 14.44 -16.25
C VAL A 49 -1.98 14.31 -14.82
N TYR A 50 -2.73 13.73 -13.89
CA TYR A 50 -2.27 13.50 -12.52
C TYR A 50 -0.94 12.72 -12.45
N LEU A 51 -0.78 11.67 -13.27
CA LEU A 51 0.45 10.88 -13.33
C LEU A 51 1.65 11.63 -13.92
N LEU A 52 1.43 12.60 -14.81
CA LEU A 52 2.48 13.45 -15.37
C LEU A 52 3.01 14.47 -14.35
N PHE A 53 2.15 14.98 -13.48
CA PHE A 53 2.55 15.92 -12.42
C PHE A 53 3.12 15.24 -11.17
N THR A 54 2.82 13.97 -10.96
CA THR A 54 3.28 13.25 -9.77
C THR A 54 4.75 12.84 -9.90
N LYS A 55 5.62 13.40 -9.04
CA LYS A 55 7.05 13.08 -9.02
C LYS A 55 7.29 11.60 -8.72
N PRO A 56 8.15 10.90 -9.49
CA PRO A 56 8.54 9.53 -9.17
C PRO A 56 9.27 9.49 -7.82
N GLN A 57 8.94 8.51 -6.99
CA GLN A 57 9.61 8.29 -5.71
C GLN A 57 10.44 7.00 -5.81
N TYR A 58 11.71 7.09 -5.45
CA TYR A 58 12.65 5.97 -5.36
C TYR A 58 12.84 5.57 -3.91
N GLN A 59 13.36 4.36 -3.70
CA GLN A 59 13.62 3.83 -2.37
C GLN A 59 15.08 3.41 -2.25
N ALA A 60 15.73 3.79 -1.16
CA ALA A 60 17.02 3.28 -0.74
C ALA A 60 16.83 2.45 0.52
N SER A 61 17.46 1.28 0.58
CA SER A 61 17.33 0.34 1.70
C SER A 61 18.66 -0.30 2.06
N ALA A 62 18.88 -0.52 3.35
CA ALA A 62 20.02 -1.22 3.91
C ALA A 62 19.59 -2.11 5.08
N LYS A 63 20.34 -3.19 5.31
CA LYS A 63 20.19 -4.05 6.49
C LYS A 63 21.44 -3.90 7.34
N LEU A 64 21.27 -3.55 8.61
CA LEU A 64 22.35 -3.37 9.57
C LEU A 64 22.28 -4.48 10.62
N GLN A 65 23.36 -5.24 10.76
CA GLN A 65 23.47 -6.27 11.79
C GLN A 65 23.72 -5.63 13.16
N VAL A 66 23.00 -6.09 14.19
CA VAL A 66 23.16 -5.58 15.54
C VAL A 66 24.46 -6.11 16.17
N GLN A 67 25.20 -5.23 16.83
CA GLN A 67 26.46 -5.56 17.53
C GLN A 67 26.21 -6.53 18.69
N GLN A 68 27.11 -7.50 18.89
CA GLN A 68 27.05 -8.50 19.95
C GLN A 68 28.25 -8.42 20.89
N ILE A 69 27.98 -8.76 22.14
CA ILE A 69 28.92 -8.71 23.26
C ILE A 69 28.86 -10.02 24.05
N ALA A 70 29.99 -10.41 24.64
CA ALA A 70 30.11 -11.50 25.59
C ALA A 70 30.12 -10.97 27.03
N LEU A 71 29.51 -11.72 27.93
CA LEU A 71 29.64 -11.50 29.37
C LEU A 71 31.10 -11.69 29.80
N PRO A 72 31.61 -10.89 30.75
CA PRO A 72 32.88 -11.18 31.41
C PRO A 72 32.77 -12.50 32.16
N VAL A 73 33.64 -13.46 31.83
CA VAL A 73 33.73 -14.75 32.53
C VAL A 73 35.12 -14.87 33.14
N GLU A 74 35.20 -15.09 34.46
CA GLU A 74 36.46 -15.18 35.21
C GLU A 74 37.21 -16.51 34.96
N ASP A 75 36.51 -17.60 34.66
CA ASP A 75 37.11 -18.90 34.29
C ASP A 75 36.54 -19.38 32.94
N SER A 76 37.31 -19.14 31.88
CA SER A 76 36.93 -19.38 30.49
C SER A 76 37.48 -20.71 29.93
N SER A 77 37.96 -21.62 30.79
CA SER A 77 38.73 -22.77 30.33
C SER A 77 37.93 -23.77 29.49
N ASN A 78 36.58 -23.82 29.61
CA ASN A 78 35.75 -24.76 28.81
C ASN A 78 34.29 -24.34 28.54
N ILE A 79 33.83 -23.13 28.88
CA ILE A 79 32.44 -22.70 28.64
C ILE A 79 32.40 -21.60 27.56
N PRO A 80 31.75 -21.82 26.41
CA PRO A 80 31.47 -20.76 25.45
C PRO A 80 30.68 -19.63 26.12
N SER A 81 31.22 -18.42 26.14
CA SER A 81 30.55 -17.27 26.73
C SER A 81 29.21 -17.01 26.02
N PRO A 82 28.09 -16.89 26.75
CA PRO A 82 26.83 -16.47 26.16
C PRO A 82 26.98 -15.10 25.50
N TYR A 83 26.48 -14.99 24.27
CA TYR A 83 26.49 -13.73 23.52
C TYR A 83 25.12 -13.07 23.57
N MET A 84 25.12 -11.74 23.60
CA MET A 84 23.90 -10.93 23.56
C MET A 84 24.10 -9.69 22.70
N SER A 85 23.00 -9.13 22.18
CA SER A 85 23.04 -7.84 21.49
C SER A 85 23.33 -6.69 22.47
N VAL A 86 24.14 -5.72 22.04
CA VAL A 86 24.40 -4.47 22.80
C VAL A 86 23.10 -3.71 23.08
N GLU A 87 22.17 -3.78 22.15
CA GLU A 87 20.81 -3.27 22.24
C GLU A 87 19.92 -4.06 21.28
N ARG A 88 18.67 -4.34 21.65
CA ARG A 88 17.76 -5.03 20.75
C ARG A 88 17.36 -4.13 19.59
N ALA A 89 17.28 -4.71 18.38
CA ALA A 89 16.85 -3.99 17.17
C ALA A 89 15.52 -3.24 17.36
N GLU A 90 14.54 -3.86 18.02
CA GLU A 90 13.24 -3.23 18.35
C GLU A 90 13.41 -1.95 19.17
N LYS A 91 14.29 -1.97 20.18
CA LYS A 91 14.54 -0.82 21.03
C LYS A 91 15.29 0.28 20.28
N THR A 92 16.22 -0.09 19.41
CA THR A 92 16.91 0.86 18.52
C THR A 92 15.92 1.56 17.59
N VAL A 93 15.00 0.82 16.98
CA VAL A 93 13.95 1.39 16.12
C VAL A 93 13.05 2.34 16.92
N GLU A 94 12.58 1.92 18.10
CA GLU A 94 11.74 2.74 18.97
C GLU A 94 12.42 4.07 19.31
N LEU A 95 13.66 4.02 19.79
CA LEU A 95 14.38 5.20 20.29
C LEU A 95 14.86 6.14 19.19
N LEU A 96 15.19 5.61 18.02
CA LEU A 96 15.74 6.42 16.92
C LEU A 96 14.69 6.83 15.89
N SER A 97 13.47 6.28 15.93
CA SER A 97 12.40 6.58 14.97
C SER A 97 12.11 8.08 14.81
N GLY A 98 12.27 8.88 15.88
CA GLY A 98 12.09 10.34 15.85
C GLY A 98 13.37 11.15 15.67
N VAL A 99 14.54 10.51 15.57
CA VAL A 99 15.85 11.17 15.51
C VAL A 99 16.43 11.16 14.10
N VAL A 100 16.03 10.20 13.26
CA VAL A 100 16.64 9.99 11.95
C VAL A 100 15.66 10.26 10.80
N ASN A 101 16.20 10.55 9.62
CA ASN A 101 15.43 10.89 8.41
C ASN A 101 15.06 9.67 7.54
N ALA A 102 15.35 8.45 8.00
CA ALA A 102 15.00 7.20 7.32
C ALA A 102 14.06 6.36 8.20
N GLY A 103 13.09 5.70 7.58
CA GLY A 103 12.27 4.73 8.29
C GLY A 103 13.11 3.53 8.71
N MET A 104 12.84 2.99 9.89
CA MET A 104 13.51 1.81 10.41
C MET A 104 12.49 0.73 10.78
N SER A 105 12.88 -0.52 10.61
CA SER A 105 12.10 -1.68 11.01
C SER A 105 13.02 -2.76 11.57
N SER A 106 12.57 -3.42 12.63
CA SER A 106 13.30 -4.54 13.22
C SER A 106 13.03 -5.80 12.40
N GLY A 107 14.07 -6.36 11.80
CA GLY A 107 14.04 -7.67 11.20
C GLY A 107 14.42 -8.71 12.25
N ASN A 108 13.42 -9.19 12.99
CA ASN A 108 13.60 -10.28 13.94
C ASN A 108 12.59 -11.38 13.65
N LYS A 109 13.02 -12.50 13.05
CA LYS A 109 12.12 -13.64 12.80
C LYS A 109 12.02 -14.58 14.01
N ASN A 110 12.99 -14.58 14.94
CA ASN A 110 13.01 -15.44 16.14
C ASN A 110 13.77 -14.77 17.31
N ARG A 111 13.31 -14.92 18.57
CA ARG A 111 13.96 -14.33 19.77
C ARG A 111 15.45 -14.68 19.98
N GLN A 112 16.00 -15.64 19.25
CA GLN A 112 17.41 -16.08 19.29
C GLN A 112 18.20 -15.75 18.01
N ASP A 113 17.54 -15.27 16.95
CA ASP A 113 18.21 -14.93 15.70
C ASP A 113 18.85 -13.55 15.81
N ASN A 114 19.99 -13.38 15.14
CA ASN A 114 20.75 -12.16 15.17
C ASN A 114 19.89 -11.03 14.58
N GLY A 115 19.34 -10.19 15.47
CA GLY A 115 18.49 -9.08 15.05
C GLY A 115 19.22 -8.19 14.05
N TYR A 116 18.51 -7.74 13.03
CA TYR A 116 18.99 -6.71 12.12
C TYR A 116 18.01 -5.56 12.07
N VAL A 117 18.53 -4.35 11.88
CA VAL A 117 17.73 -3.15 11.64
C VAL A 117 17.66 -2.94 10.14
N VAL A 118 16.46 -2.97 9.58
CA VAL A 118 16.20 -2.56 8.19
C VAL A 118 16.00 -1.06 8.19
N ILE A 119 16.80 -0.36 7.38
CA ILE A 119 16.76 1.09 7.24
C ILE A 119 16.31 1.38 5.82
N SER A 120 15.30 2.22 5.65
CA SER A 120 14.79 2.58 4.33
C SER A 120 14.36 4.03 4.24
N ALA A 121 14.76 4.72 3.18
CA ALA A 121 14.32 6.07 2.87
C ALA A 121 13.61 6.08 1.50
N THR A 122 12.56 6.90 1.38
CA THR A 122 11.81 7.09 0.13
C THR A 122 11.81 8.57 -0.23
N GLY A 123 12.05 8.89 -1.50
CA GLY A 123 12.20 10.27 -1.96
C GLY A 123 12.37 10.38 -3.47
N PRO A 124 12.20 11.58 -4.05
CA PRO A 124 12.40 11.81 -5.47
C PRO A 124 13.89 11.84 -5.88
N ASP A 125 14.78 12.22 -4.95
CA ASP A 125 16.22 12.31 -5.18
C ASP A 125 16.94 11.05 -4.67
N LYS A 126 17.56 10.30 -5.59
CA LYS A 126 18.31 9.07 -5.31
C LYS A 126 19.55 9.29 -4.44
N GLN A 127 20.20 10.45 -4.53
CA GLN A 127 21.38 10.76 -3.71
C GLN A 127 20.96 11.12 -2.29
N GLN A 128 19.93 11.94 -2.15
CA GLN A 128 19.41 12.32 -0.84
C GLN A 128 18.93 11.09 -0.03
N ILE A 129 18.16 10.18 -0.65
CA ILE A 129 17.69 8.98 0.05
C ILE A 129 18.84 8.04 0.43
N LYS A 130 19.88 7.96 -0.40
CA LYS A 130 21.08 7.17 -0.07
C LYS A 130 21.81 7.78 1.11
N GLN A 131 21.97 9.11 1.13
CA GLN A 131 22.59 9.83 2.23
C GLN A 131 21.80 9.67 3.52
N ASN A 132 20.47 9.81 3.50
CA ASN A 132 19.63 9.62 4.68
C ASN A 132 19.80 8.21 5.29
N VAL A 133 19.95 7.17 4.45
CA VAL A 133 20.24 5.81 4.91
C VAL A 133 21.64 5.72 5.52
N GLN A 134 22.65 6.33 4.88
CA GLN A 134 24.03 6.37 5.40
C GLN A 134 24.14 7.11 6.74
N ASP A 135 23.50 8.27 6.86
CA ASP A 135 23.46 9.05 8.10
C ASP A 135 22.79 8.26 9.22
N THR A 136 21.69 7.58 8.90
CA THR A 136 20.98 6.72 9.86
C THR A 136 21.85 5.56 10.34
N ILE A 137 22.59 4.91 9.43
CA ILE A 137 23.58 3.88 9.79
C ILE A 137 24.61 4.47 10.75
N GLY A 138 25.20 5.63 10.40
CA GLY A 138 26.18 6.29 11.25
C GLY A 138 25.66 6.67 12.63
N VAL A 139 24.38 7.07 12.75
CA VAL A 139 23.73 7.33 14.05
C VAL A 139 23.62 6.05 14.88
N ILE A 140 23.18 4.94 14.27
CA ILE A 140 23.08 3.65 14.97
C ILE A 140 24.46 3.15 15.39
N GLU A 141 25.45 3.22 14.51
CA GLU A 141 26.83 2.84 14.81
C GLU A 141 27.39 3.63 15.99
N LYS A 142 27.23 4.96 15.98
CA LYS A 142 27.64 5.82 17.10
C LYS A 142 26.95 5.41 18.41
N ARG A 143 25.65 5.11 18.37
CA ARG A 143 24.90 4.66 19.55
C ARG A 143 25.46 3.34 20.08
N TYR A 144 25.67 2.35 19.23
CA TYR A 144 26.21 1.05 19.62
C TYR A 144 27.62 1.18 20.18
N GLN A 145 28.47 2.01 19.57
CA GLN A 145 29.80 2.32 20.11
C GLN A 145 29.74 2.97 21.50
N GLN A 146 28.81 3.90 21.73
CA GLN A 146 28.62 4.51 23.05
C GLN A 146 28.14 3.50 24.10
N LEU A 147 27.18 2.64 23.75
CA LEU A 147 26.68 1.60 24.66
C LEU A 147 27.77 0.57 24.95
N PHE A 148 28.48 0.14 23.92
CA PHE A 148 29.57 -0.80 24.05
C PHE A 148 30.70 -0.23 24.92
N SER A 149 31.06 1.04 24.77
CA SER A 149 32.07 1.69 25.61
C SER A 149 31.70 1.65 27.10
N LYS A 150 30.41 1.82 27.43
CA LYS A 150 29.91 1.68 28.81
C LYS A 150 30.02 0.24 29.32
N LEU A 151 29.72 -0.74 28.46
CA LEU A 151 29.77 -2.16 28.82
C LEU A 151 31.21 -2.70 28.90
N LYS A 152 32.11 -2.20 28.05
CA LYS A 152 33.54 -2.53 28.09
C LYS A 152 34.18 -2.16 29.42
N ALA A 153 33.78 -1.02 30.01
CA ALA A 153 34.22 -0.62 31.35
C ALA A 153 33.76 -1.60 32.46
N LEU A 154 32.72 -2.40 32.20
CA LEU A 154 32.22 -3.45 33.09
C LEU A 154 32.81 -4.83 32.78
N GLY A 155 33.79 -4.93 31.88
CA GLY A 155 34.46 -6.18 31.52
C GLY A 155 33.86 -6.94 30.34
N TYR A 156 32.82 -6.40 29.68
CA TYR A 156 32.25 -7.04 28.49
C TYR A 156 33.19 -6.94 27.29
N VAL A 157 33.19 -7.97 26.45
CA VAL A 157 34.06 -8.06 25.26
C VAL A 157 33.22 -8.04 23.99
N GLU A 158 33.71 -7.36 22.95
CA GLU A 158 33.08 -7.35 21.64
C GLU A 158 33.25 -8.70 20.95
N VAL A 159 32.16 -9.24 20.42
CA VAL A 159 32.13 -10.55 19.75
C VAL A 159 31.81 -10.39 18.29
N LEU A 160 30.87 -9.50 17.98
CA LEU A 160 30.47 -9.20 16.62
C LEU A 160 30.20 -7.71 16.46
N SER A 161 30.96 -7.06 15.60
CA SER A 161 30.75 -5.64 15.27
C SER A 161 29.48 -5.44 14.45
N THR A 162 28.91 -4.24 14.56
CA THR A 162 27.87 -3.78 13.64
C THR A 162 28.42 -3.73 12.22
N LYS A 163 27.69 -4.31 11.26
CA LYS A 163 28.07 -4.31 9.85
C LYS A 163 26.84 -4.22 8.97
N VAL A 164 26.93 -3.41 7.91
CA VAL A 164 25.93 -3.39 6.85
C VAL A 164 25.97 -4.73 6.12
N ILE A 165 24.86 -5.45 6.13
CA ILE A 165 24.70 -6.72 5.43
C ILE A 165 24.54 -6.39 3.94
N GLY A 166 25.62 -6.55 3.18
CA GLY A 166 25.67 -6.25 1.76
C GLY A 166 25.93 -4.77 1.47
N ARG A 167 25.25 -4.22 0.46
CA ARG A 167 25.37 -2.81 0.04
C ARG A 167 24.02 -2.12 0.20
N ILE A 168 24.05 -0.80 0.36
CA ILE A 168 22.84 0.03 0.26
C ILE A 168 22.26 -0.14 -1.14
N ASN A 169 21.06 -0.73 -1.22
CA ASN A 169 20.37 -0.93 -2.48
C ASN A 169 19.49 0.29 -2.75
N VAL A 170 19.71 0.95 -3.88
CA VAL A 170 18.85 2.04 -4.36
C VAL A 170 18.06 1.48 -5.53
N SER A 171 16.73 1.54 -5.44
CA SER A 171 15.86 1.04 -6.50
C SER A 171 16.09 1.82 -7.79
N ASP A 172 16.37 1.11 -8.87
CA ASP A 172 16.52 1.71 -10.20
C ASP A 172 15.19 2.29 -10.70
N ASN A 173 14.10 1.60 -10.40
CA ASN A 173 12.74 1.99 -10.77
C ASN A 173 12.01 2.73 -9.65
N PRO A 174 11.10 3.67 -9.98
CA PRO A 174 10.25 4.31 -8.99
C PRO A 174 9.33 3.30 -8.31
N VAL A 175 9.24 3.38 -6.98
CA VAL A 175 8.31 2.58 -6.17
C VAL A 175 6.91 3.21 -6.12
N LYS A 176 6.80 4.52 -6.41
CA LYS A 176 5.54 5.27 -6.50
C LYS A 176 5.61 6.33 -7.61
N PRO A 177 4.46 6.73 -8.17
CA PRO A 177 3.13 6.13 -7.98
C PRO A 177 2.98 4.83 -8.79
N LYS A 178 2.10 3.92 -8.34
CA LYS A 178 1.78 2.68 -9.06
C LYS A 178 0.92 3.01 -10.28
N LYS A 179 1.57 3.39 -11.39
CA LYS A 179 0.90 3.90 -12.60
C LYS A 179 -0.22 2.96 -13.08
N ALA A 180 0.08 1.67 -13.21
CA ALA A 180 -0.91 0.67 -13.64
C ALA A 180 -2.15 0.60 -12.74
N LEU A 181 -1.97 0.69 -11.41
CA LEU A 181 -3.08 0.67 -10.47
C LEU A 181 -3.97 1.91 -10.62
N ILE A 182 -3.37 3.09 -10.75
CA ILE A 182 -4.10 4.35 -10.93
C ILE A 182 -4.88 4.34 -12.24
N LEU A 183 -4.26 3.89 -13.34
CA LEU A 183 -4.93 3.76 -14.64
C LEU A 183 -6.07 2.73 -14.61
N ALA A 184 -5.90 1.62 -13.91
CA ALA A 184 -6.95 0.61 -13.76
C ALA A 184 -8.15 1.18 -13.00
N VAL A 185 -7.91 1.81 -11.84
CA VAL A 185 -8.97 2.42 -11.03
C VAL A 185 -9.67 3.55 -11.78
N ALA A 186 -8.92 4.42 -12.45
CA ALA A 186 -9.50 5.51 -13.26
C ALA A 186 -10.35 4.97 -14.42
N SER A 187 -9.89 3.90 -15.09
CA SER A 187 -10.64 3.27 -16.17
C SER A 187 -11.97 2.69 -15.68
N VAL A 188 -11.95 1.96 -14.57
CA VAL A 188 -13.16 1.37 -13.97
C VAL A 188 -14.12 2.48 -13.53
N LEU A 189 -13.64 3.49 -12.80
CA LEU A 189 -14.48 4.61 -12.35
C LEU A 189 -15.06 5.40 -13.52
N GLY A 190 -14.27 5.65 -14.57
CA GLY A 190 -14.72 6.37 -15.75
C GLY A 190 -15.85 5.65 -16.50
N LEU A 191 -15.75 4.32 -16.64
CA LEU A 191 -16.80 3.50 -17.25
C LEU A 191 -18.04 3.43 -16.36
N MET A 192 -17.89 3.21 -15.04
CA MET A 192 -19.03 3.14 -14.12
C MET A 192 -19.81 4.46 -14.08
N LEU A 193 -19.10 5.60 -13.99
CA LEU A 193 -19.73 6.92 -14.08
C LEU A 193 -20.38 7.14 -15.45
N GLY A 194 -19.72 6.72 -16.53
CA GLY A 194 -20.26 6.84 -17.88
C GLY A 194 -21.59 6.10 -18.06
N VAL A 195 -21.66 4.86 -17.58
CA VAL A 195 -22.89 4.04 -17.60
C VAL A 195 -23.98 4.71 -16.77
N PHE A 196 -23.66 5.16 -15.56
CA PHE A 196 -24.62 5.81 -14.68
C PHE A 196 -25.23 7.09 -15.29
N ILE A 197 -24.38 7.94 -15.88
CA ILE A 197 -24.81 9.16 -16.57
C ILE A 197 -25.69 8.81 -17.79
N ALA A 198 -25.33 7.79 -18.57
CA ALA A 198 -26.12 7.34 -19.71
C ALA A 198 -27.53 6.88 -19.30
N LEU A 199 -27.64 6.09 -18.23
CA LEU A 199 -28.92 5.62 -17.71
C LEU A 199 -29.81 6.78 -17.22
N ILE A 200 -29.24 7.73 -16.47
CA ILE A 200 -29.98 8.93 -16.02
C ILE A 200 -30.46 9.75 -17.21
N ARG A 201 -29.58 10.01 -18.18
CA ARG A 201 -29.91 10.81 -19.36
C ARG A 201 -31.05 10.18 -20.16
N ARG A 202 -31.01 8.85 -20.32
CA ARG A 202 -32.08 8.08 -20.97
C ARG A 202 -33.39 8.16 -20.18
N ALA A 203 -33.36 7.95 -18.87
CA ALA A 203 -34.55 8.02 -18.03
C ALA A 203 -35.24 9.40 -18.10
N VAL A 204 -34.44 10.48 -18.10
CA VAL A 204 -34.94 11.85 -18.27
C VAL A 204 -35.55 12.07 -19.67
N LYS A 205 -34.89 11.58 -20.73
CA LYS A 205 -35.40 11.70 -22.10
C LYS A 205 -36.72 10.94 -22.30
N LYS A 206 -36.85 9.72 -21.76
CA LYS A 206 -38.08 8.91 -21.81
C LYS A 206 -39.24 9.62 -21.11
N ARG A 207 -39.02 10.15 -19.89
CA ARG A 207 -40.03 10.90 -19.14
C ARG A 207 -40.49 12.18 -19.85
N ARG A 208 -39.56 12.93 -20.45
CA ARG A 208 -39.89 14.15 -21.20
C ARG A 208 -40.74 13.87 -22.44
N ALA A 209 -40.45 12.78 -23.17
CA ALA A 209 -41.25 12.39 -24.33
C ALA A 209 -42.68 12.00 -23.94
N GLN A 210 -42.86 11.33 -22.80
CA GLN A 210 -44.20 10.96 -22.30
C GLN A 210 -45.03 12.19 -21.92
N MET A 211 -44.45 13.16 -21.21
CA MET A 211 -45.16 14.41 -20.82
C MET A 211 -45.51 15.32 -22.00
N ALA A 212 -44.78 15.23 -23.11
CA ALA A 212 -45.06 16.02 -24.32
C ALA A 212 -46.13 15.38 -25.21
N ALA A 213 -46.46 14.10 -24.99
CA ALA A 213 -47.45 13.34 -25.75
C ALA A 213 -48.82 13.22 -25.03
N SER A 214 -48.89 13.66 -23.76
CA SER A 214 -50.08 13.78 -22.93
C SER A 214 -50.59 15.21 -22.88
#